data_AF-A0AAW6RY43-F1
#
_entry.id   AF-A0AAW6RY43-F1
#
_cell.length_a   1.000
_cell.length_b   1.000
_cell.length_c   1.000
_cell.angle_alpha   90.00
_cell.angle_beta   90.00
_cell.angle_gamma   90.00
#
_symmetry.space_group_name_H-M   'P 1'
#
loop_
_entity.id
_entity.type
_entity.pdbx_description
1 polymer ?
#
loop_
_entity_poly.entity_id
_entity_poly.type
_entity_poly.pdbx_seq_one_letter_code
_entity_poly.pdbx_strand_id
1 'polypeptide(L)' 'MTRDEAIELLGCNLSELADSLGITTAAVARWNKEQIPQLREYQIRDIAADRLKSLETQQNVAHANN' A
#
# COMPACT_ATOMS: atom_id res chain seq x y z
N MET A 1 -7.01 5.67 -8.80
CA MET A 1 -7.49 4.59 -7.93
C MET A 1 -8.49 5.15 -6.93
N THR A 2 -9.42 4.32 -6.46
CA THR A 2 -10.31 4.66 -5.34
C THR A 2 -9.66 4.24 -4.03
N ARG A 3 -10.27 4.63 -2.91
CA ARG A 3 -9.85 4.18 -1.57
C ARG A 3 -9.98 2.66 -1.43
N ASP A 4 -11.06 2.09 -1.95
CA ASP A 4 -11.31 0.65 -1.87
C ASP A 4 -10.30 -0.11 -2.73
N GLU A 5 -9.93 0.40 -3.91
CA GLU A 5 -8.83 -0.17 -4.70
C GLU A 5 -7.47 -0.12 -3.97
N ALA A 6 -7.19 0.93 -3.19
CA ALA A 6 -5.96 1.02 -2.41
C ALA A 6 -5.90 -0.05 -1.30
N ILE A 7 -7.04 -0.31 -0.66
CA ILE A 7 -7.23 -1.35 0.36
C ILE A 7 -6.98 -2.73 -0.27
N GLU A 8 -7.58 -2.99 -1.44
CA GLU A 8 -7.40 -4.25 -2.17
C GLU A 8 -5.96 -4.45 -2.66
N LEU A 9 -5.32 -3.40 -3.20
CA LEU A 9 -3.95 -3.43 -3.69
C LEU A 9 -2.95 -3.83 -2.60
N LEU A 10 -3.11 -3.26 -1.40
CA LEU A 10 -2.23 -3.52 -0.26
C LEU A 10 -2.67 -4.72 0.59
N GLY A 11 -3.88 -5.26 0.34
CA GLY A 11 -4.49 -6.32 1.14
C GLY A 11 -4.67 -5.92 2.61
N CYS A 12 -4.91 -4.64 2.88
CA CYS A 12 -4.97 -4.07 4.22
C CYS A 12 -6.34 -3.44 4.48
N ASN A 13 -6.67 -3.12 5.73
CA ASN A 13 -7.91 -2.42 6.06
C ASN A 13 -7.72 -0.89 6.12
N LEU A 14 -8.83 -0.15 6.27
CA LEU A 14 -8.83 1.33 6.28
C LEU A 14 -7.87 1.93 7.34
N SER A 15 -7.78 1.30 8.51
CA SER A 15 -6.91 1.76 9.59
C SER A 15 -5.44 1.49 9.27
N GLU A 16 -5.12 0.31 8.74
CA GLU A 16 -3.77 -0.03 8.30
C GLU A 16 -3.29 0.82 7.13
N LEU A 17 -4.20 1.18 6.21
CA LEU A 17 -3.91 2.12 5.14
C LEU A 17 -3.55 3.50 5.70
N ALA A 18 -4.29 3.97 6.71
CA ALA A 18 -4.00 5.24 7.37
C ALA A 18 -2.64 5.21 8.09
N ASP A 19 -2.34 4.12 8.78
CA ASP A 19 -1.08 3.89 9.49
C ASP A 19 0.10 3.88 8.52
N SER A 20 0.00 3.13 7.41
CA SER A 20 1.01 3.06 6.34
C SER A 20 1.28 4.43 5.70
N LEU A 21 0.30 5.32 5.70
CA LEU A 21 0.37 6.65 5.11
C LEU A 21 0.71 7.75 6.12
N GLY A 22 0.88 7.40 7.40
CA GLY A 22 1.16 8.33 8.49
C GLY A 22 0.05 9.35 8.72
N ILE A 23 -1.20 8.98 8.49
CA ILE A 23 -2.37 9.86 8.66
C ILE A 23 -3.45 9.20 9.50
N THR A 24 -4.49 9.97 9.84
CA THR A 24 -5.63 9.44 10.59
C THR A 24 -6.59 8.69 9.67
N THR A 25 -7.24 7.65 10.22
CA THR A 25 -8.31 6.91 9.53
C THR A 25 -9.43 7.83 9.05
N ALA A 26 -9.72 8.90 9.80
CA ALA A 26 -10.68 9.93 9.41
C ALA A 26 -10.23 10.71 8.15
N ALA A 27 -8.93 10.99 7.98
CA ALA A 27 -8.42 11.63 6.78
C ALA A 27 -8.58 10.74 5.54
N VAL A 28 -8.31 9.43 5.68
CA VAL A 28 -8.55 8.44 4.62
C VAL A 28 -10.04 8.30 4.31
N ALA A 29 -10.90 8.30 5.34
CA ALA A 29 -12.34 8.23 5.17
C ALA A 29 -12.93 9.46 4.46
N ARG A 30 -12.26 10.62 4.54
CA ARG A 30 -12.64 11.87 3.87
C ARG A 30 -12.18 11.95 2.41
N TRP A 31 -11.38 11.00 1.93
CA TRP A 31 -11.02 10.97 0.52
C TRP A 31 -12.24 10.77 -0.36
N ASN A 32 -12.22 11.40 -1.54
CA ASN A 32 -13.30 11.25 -2.48
C ASN A 32 -13.43 9.78 -2.88
N LYS A 33 -14.66 9.25 -2.84
CA LYS A 33 -14.95 7.85 -3.20
C LYS A 33 -14.60 7.55 -4.65
N GLU A 34 -14.71 8.57 -5.51
CA GLU A 34 -14.44 8.46 -6.93
C GLU A 34 -12.94 8.46 -7.24
N GLN A 35 -12.15 9.23 -6.49
CA GLN A 35 -10.72 9.33 -6.73
C GLN A 35 -9.96 9.84 -5.52
N ILE A 36 -8.91 9.11 -5.11
CA ILE A 36 -7.97 9.62 -4.11
C ILE A 36 -7.05 10.67 -4.73
N PRO A 37 -6.45 11.58 -3.92
CA PRO A 37 -5.46 12.54 -4.43
C PRO A 37 -4.30 11.82 -5.13
N GLN A 38 -3.85 12.33 -6.28
CA GLN A 38 -2.79 11.67 -7.07
C GLN A 38 -1.52 11.41 -6.25
N LEU A 39 -1.13 12.33 -5.37
CA LEU A 39 0.01 12.16 -4.47
C LEU A 39 -0.13 10.91 -3.59
N ARG A 40 -1.34 10.62 -3.10
CA ARG A 40 -1.62 9.43 -2.28
C ARG A 40 -1.61 8.16 -3.11
N GLU A 41 -2.15 8.23 -4.33
CA GLU A 41 -2.05 7.12 -5.28
C GLU A 41 -0.60 6.72 -5.53
N TYR A 42 0.30 7.68 -5.79
CA TYR A 42 1.73 7.40 -5.96
C TYR A 42 2.33 6.75 -4.71
N GLN A 43 2.02 7.28 -3.53
CA GLN A 43 2.54 6.77 -2.26
C GLN A 43 2.07 5.32 -1.99
N ILE A 44 0.81 5.01 -2.27
CA ILE A 44 0.26 3.65 -2.12
C ILE A 44 0.93 2.68 -3.09
N ARG A 45 1.14 3.09 -4.34
CA ARG A 45 1.85 2.27 -5.33
C ARG A 45 3.30 2.01 -4.93
N ASP A 46 3.97 3.01 -4.37
CA ASP A 46 5.35 2.89 -3.89
C ASP A 46 5.43 1.87 -2.74
N ILE A 47 4.52 1.93 -1.77
CA ILE A 47 4.43 0.95 -0.66
C ILE A 47 4.14 -0.46 -1.20
N ALA A 48 3.22 -0.59 -2.17
CA ALA A 48 2.91 -1.89 -2.77
C ALA A 48 4.10 -2.47 -3.54
N ALA A 49 4.84 -1.63 -4.27
CA ALA A 49 6.06 -2.02 -4.97
C ALA A 49 7.19 -2.41 -3.99
N ASP A 50 7.33 -1.70 -2.88
CA ASP A 50 8.31 -2.03 -1.84
C ASP A 50 7.99 -3.38 -1.17
N ARG A 51 6.71 -3.65 -0.86
CA ARG A 51 6.27 -4.96 -0.36
C ARG A 51 6.61 -6.08 -1.33
N LEU A 52 6.37 -5.89 -2.63
CA LEU A 52 6.71 -6.89 -3.66
C LEU A 52 8.22 -7.15 -3.70
N LYS A 53 9.03 -6.08 -3.68
CA LYS A 53 10.50 -6.18 -3.70
C LYS A 53 11.06 -6.88 -2.46
N SER A 54 10.45 -6.66 -1.29
CA SER A 54 10.82 -7.33 -0.05
C SER A 54 10.59 -8.85 -0.09
N LEU A 55 9.59 -9.31 -0.86
CA LEU A 55 9.26 -10.72 -1.05
C LEU A 55 10.20 -11.38 -2.09
N GLU A 56 10.63 -10.65 -3.11
CA GLU A 56 11.61 -11.13 -4.09
C GLU A 56 13.01 -11.29 -3.47
N THR A 57 13.39 -10.37 -2.58
CA THR A 57 14.71 -10.42 -1.93
C THR A 57 14.87 -11.64 -1.01
N GLN A 58 13.78 -12.11 -0.39
CA GLN A 58 13.81 -13.30 0.48
C GLN A 58 13.84 -14.63 -0.29
N GLN A 59 13.40 -14.66 -1.55
CA GLN A 59 13.44 -15.88 -2.37
C GLN A 59 14.83 -16.14 -2.95
N ASN A 60 15.62 -15.08 -3.18
CA ASN A 60 16.95 -15.21 -3.79
C ASN A 60 18.05 -15.63 -2.79
N VAL A 61 17.84 -15.43 -1.49
CA VAL A 61 18.79 -15.89 -0.45
C VAL A 61 18.66 -17.39 -0.13
N ALA A 62 17.54 -18.02 -0.44
CA ALA A 62 17.32 -19.45 -0.20
C ALA A 62 17.95 -20.36 -1.27
N HIS A 63 18.22 -19.85 -2.48
CA HIS A 63 18.77 -20.63 -3.60
C HIS A 63 20.30 -20.64 -3.71
N ALA A 64 21.04 -19.94 -2.83
CA ALA A 64 22.50 -19.83 -2.91
C ALA A 64 23.27 -20.83 -2.02
N ASN A 65 22.58 -21.67 -1.24
CA ASN A 65 23.17 -22.73 -0.41
C ASN A 65 22.65 -24.11 -0.83
N ASN A 66 23.12 -24.64 -1.96
CA ASN A 66 23.12 -26.09 -2.23
C ASN A 66 24.37 -26.48 -3.02
#